data_AF-A0A523DH92-F1
#
_entry.id   AF-A0A523DH92-F1
#
_cell.length_a   1.000
_cell.length_b   1.000
_cell.length_c   1.000
_cell.angle_alpha   90.00
_cell.angle_beta   90.00
_cell.angle_gamma   90.00
#
_symmetry.space_group_name_H-M   'P 1'
#
loop_
_entity.id
_entity.type
_entity.pdbx_description
1 polymer ?
#
loop_
_entity_poly.entity_id
_entity_poly.type
_entity_poly.pdbx_seq_one_letter_code
_entity_poly.pdbx_strand_id
1 'polypeptide(L)'
;MPLLANLLVVVYALDGCLSLLEAVLRAGTGSQALLGLRNAFASFVLCTGIAYVPLLVLAPRLPTVTLLLLVLSLVWLNFSAVPLPLLIDSLLALGFASVFFQLSFAVLAFLWIRRCNGGRGWLWTDSALKGPALSWKHSMAVVAGCVVVLVPAGVLYGIVYALTAIQLSTQGFVSFDLLGVSLADRRYEREDREIRLVGMMHIGEEDNYRRVVQSFIEESTIVLAEGMTDEGVVLETPLSYERFAAVLGLEQQRFLADYLGEAYGEDPSGWPV
;
A
#
# COMPACT_ATOMS: atom_id res chain seq x y z
N MET A 1 17.57 29.55 -8.11
CA MET A 1 16.22 29.09 -7.71
C MET A 1 15.45 28.42 -8.85
N PRO A 2 15.27 29.00 -10.05
CA PRO A 2 14.56 28.32 -11.14
C PRO A 2 15.26 27.04 -11.61
N LEU A 3 16.60 26.99 -11.62
CA LEU A 3 17.36 25.79 -11.96
C LEU A 3 16.94 24.58 -11.11
N LEU A 4 16.79 24.78 -9.80
CA LEU A 4 16.35 23.76 -8.87
C LEU A 4 14.92 23.32 -9.23
N ALA A 5 13.94 24.22 -9.21
CA ALA A 5 12.54 23.88 -9.54
C ALA A 5 12.42 23.13 -10.89
N ASN A 6 13.20 23.56 -11.89
CA ASN A 6 13.22 22.94 -13.21
C ASN A 6 13.89 21.56 -13.21
N LEU A 7 14.95 21.36 -12.42
CA LEU A 7 15.60 20.06 -12.28
C LEU A 7 14.62 19.00 -11.81
N LEU A 8 13.82 19.27 -10.77
CA LEU A 8 12.84 18.30 -10.27
C LEU A 8 11.81 17.95 -11.35
N VAL A 9 11.23 18.95 -12.01
CA VAL A 9 10.21 18.75 -13.04
C VAL A 9 10.77 17.93 -14.22
N VAL A 10 11.97 18.27 -14.68
CA VAL A 10 12.61 17.59 -15.81
C VAL A 10 12.99 16.16 -15.45
N VAL A 11 13.65 15.94 -14.31
CA VAL A 11 14.07 14.60 -13.86
C VAL A 11 12.86 13.71 -13.59
N TYR A 12 11.78 14.24 -13.00
CA TYR A 12 10.50 13.54 -12.84
C TYR A 12 9.90 13.10 -14.18
N ALA A 13 9.89 13.99 -15.18
CA ALA A 13 9.35 13.68 -16.50
C ALA A 13 10.23 12.65 -17.25
N LEU A 14 11.56 12.78 -17.15
CA LEU A 14 12.49 11.81 -17.72
C LEU A 14 12.32 10.42 -17.11
N ASP A 15 12.06 10.34 -15.81
CA ASP A 15 11.79 9.07 -15.13
C ASP A 15 10.50 8.41 -15.63
N GLY A 16 9.46 9.21 -15.85
CA GLY A 16 8.21 8.73 -16.49
C GLY A 16 8.44 8.23 -17.91
N CYS A 17 9.26 8.91 -18.71
CA CYS A 17 9.62 8.48 -20.05
C CYS A 17 10.45 7.18 -20.05
N LEU A 18 11.42 7.07 -19.13
CA LEU A 18 12.23 5.86 -18.97
C LEU A 18 11.37 4.67 -18.50
N SER A 19 10.43 4.92 -17.59
CA SER A 19 9.47 3.93 -17.13
C SER A 19 8.51 3.48 -18.23
N LEU A 20 8.07 4.40 -19.10
CA LEU A 20 7.30 4.03 -20.30
C LEU A 20 8.12 3.17 -21.27
N LEU A 21 9.37 3.55 -21.52
CA LEU A 21 10.27 2.78 -22.40
C LEU A 21 10.50 1.37 -21.87
N GLU A 22 10.73 1.23 -20.56
CA GLU A 22 10.87 -0.07 -19.89
C GLU A 22 9.58 -0.90 -19.99
N ALA A 23 8.41 -0.30 -19.71
CA ALA A 23 7.12 -0.97 -19.80
C ALA A 23 6.81 -1.47 -21.23
N VAL A 24 7.09 -0.66 -22.25
CA VAL A 24 6.90 -1.04 -23.66
C VAL A 24 7.88 -2.14 -24.07
N LEU A 25 9.15 -2.04 -23.69
CA LEU A 25 10.16 -3.07 -23.98
C LEU A 25 9.76 -4.40 -23.36
N ARG A 26 9.36 -4.38 -22.08
CA ARG A 26 8.93 -5.58 -21.35
C ARG A 26 7.68 -6.18 -21.97
N ALA A 27 6.71 -5.37 -22.37
CA ALA A 27 5.48 -5.84 -23.02
C ALA A 27 5.74 -6.45 -24.40
N GLY A 28 6.63 -5.85 -25.21
CA GLY A 28 6.89 -6.30 -26.58
C GLY A 28 7.88 -7.47 -26.69
N THR A 29 8.84 -7.58 -25.77
CA THR A 29 9.96 -8.53 -25.88
C THR A 29 10.12 -9.47 -24.69
N GLY A 30 9.43 -9.20 -23.57
CA GLY A 30 9.66 -9.89 -22.30
C GLY A 30 11.00 -9.53 -21.61
N SER A 31 11.83 -8.69 -22.22
CA SER A 31 13.15 -8.32 -21.68
C SER A 31 13.04 -7.42 -20.46
N GLN A 32 13.90 -7.68 -19.46
CA GLN A 32 14.06 -6.86 -18.25
C GLN A 32 15.38 -6.07 -18.26
N ALA A 33 16.04 -5.95 -19.41
CA ALA A 33 17.37 -5.34 -19.51
C ALA A 33 17.43 -3.89 -18.98
N LEU A 34 16.35 -3.13 -19.12
CA LEU A 34 16.27 -1.73 -18.66
C LEU A 34 15.80 -1.60 -17.20
N LEU A 35 15.35 -2.67 -16.56
CA LEU A 35 14.70 -2.61 -15.24
C LEU A 35 15.67 -2.08 -14.17
N GLY A 36 16.93 -2.55 -14.17
CA GLY A 36 17.95 -2.08 -13.22
C GLY A 36 18.26 -0.59 -13.38
N LEU A 37 18.44 -0.12 -14.62
CA LEU A 37 18.67 1.29 -14.92
C LEU A 37 17.47 2.15 -14.51
N ARG A 38 16.25 1.70 -14.83
CA ARG A 38 15.01 2.39 -14.48
C ARG A 38 14.87 2.51 -12.97
N ASN A 39 15.09 1.44 -12.21
CA ASN A 39 14.98 1.46 -10.74
C ASN A 39 16.04 2.34 -10.08
N ALA A 40 17.27 2.32 -10.60
CA ALA A 40 18.33 3.21 -10.11
C ALA A 40 17.98 4.68 -10.37
N PHE A 41 17.46 4.99 -11.55
CA PHE A 41 17.03 6.35 -11.90
C PHE A 41 15.83 6.80 -11.06
N ALA A 42 14.80 5.95 -10.91
CA ALA A 42 13.64 6.23 -10.06
C ALA A 42 14.05 6.49 -8.61
N SER A 43 15.00 5.71 -8.07
CA SER A 43 15.56 5.93 -6.72
C SER A 43 16.28 7.28 -6.61
N PHE A 44 17.06 7.65 -7.62
CA PHE A 44 17.69 8.97 -7.69
C PHE A 44 16.65 10.11 -7.73
N VAL A 45 15.58 9.95 -8.51
CA VAL A 45 14.48 10.92 -8.61
C VAL A 45 13.75 11.03 -7.27
N LEU A 46 13.48 9.92 -6.60
CA LEU A 46 12.86 9.88 -5.28
C LEU A 46 13.72 10.60 -4.22
N CYS A 47 15.02 10.29 -4.16
CA CYS A 47 15.96 10.98 -3.28
C CYS A 47 16.00 12.49 -3.56
N THR A 48 15.99 12.87 -4.85
CA THR A 48 15.90 14.28 -5.25
C THR A 48 14.61 14.91 -4.74
N GLY A 49 13.46 14.24 -4.91
CA GLY A 49 12.16 14.71 -4.42
C GLY A 49 12.10 14.88 -2.90
N ILE A 50 12.64 13.92 -2.14
CA ILE A 50 12.74 14.02 -0.67
C ILE A 50 13.62 15.20 -0.27
N ALA A 51 14.76 15.39 -0.93
CA ALA A 51 15.64 16.53 -0.69
C ALA A 51 14.99 17.89 -1.03
N TYR A 52 13.93 17.91 -1.86
CA TYR A 52 13.15 19.13 -2.12
C TYR A 52 12.29 19.58 -0.96
N VAL A 53 11.82 18.66 -0.10
CA VAL A 53 10.93 19.00 1.03
C VAL A 53 11.54 20.07 1.95
N PRO A 54 12.79 19.96 2.44
CA PRO A 54 13.40 21.04 3.22
C PRO A 54 13.65 22.31 2.40
N LEU A 55 13.90 22.20 1.09
CA LEU A 55 14.06 23.37 0.21
C LEU A 55 12.77 24.18 0.08
N LEU A 56 11.59 23.55 0.16
CA LEU A 56 10.30 24.26 0.19
C LEU A 56 10.15 25.16 1.42
N VAL A 57 10.73 24.77 2.56
CA VAL A 57 10.71 25.56 3.81
C VAL A 57 11.71 26.71 3.76
N LEU A 58 12.90 26.45 3.18
CA LEU A 58 14.02 27.39 3.12
C LEU A 58 13.91 28.38 1.95
N ALA A 59 13.10 28.08 0.93
CA ALA A 59 12.92 28.93 -0.25
C ALA A 59 11.43 29.16 -0.57
N PRO A 60 10.75 30.11 0.11
CA PRO A 60 9.32 30.40 -0.09
C PRO A 60 8.95 30.91 -1.49
N ARG A 61 9.96 31.23 -2.31
CA ARG A 61 9.80 31.63 -3.71
C ARG A 61 9.56 30.44 -4.64
N LEU A 62 9.80 29.21 -4.17
CA LEU A 62 9.53 28.02 -4.95
C LEU A 62 8.01 27.80 -5.08
N PRO A 63 7.55 27.17 -6.18
CA PRO A 63 6.15 26.87 -6.41
C PRO A 63 5.76 25.64 -5.57
N THR A 64 5.55 25.86 -4.28
CA THR A 64 5.42 24.82 -3.25
C THR A 64 4.36 23.79 -3.60
N VAL A 65 3.18 24.21 -4.07
CA VAL A 65 2.09 23.28 -4.41
C VAL A 65 2.46 22.36 -5.56
N THR A 66 3.01 22.90 -6.67
CA THR A 66 3.36 22.11 -7.85
C THR A 66 4.47 21.12 -7.53
N LEU A 67 5.54 21.56 -6.85
CA LEU A 67 6.66 20.68 -6.53
C LEU A 67 6.26 19.63 -5.47
N LEU A 68 5.50 20.03 -4.45
CA LEU A 68 5.02 19.09 -3.43
C LEU A 68 4.11 18.03 -4.06
N LEU A 69 3.23 18.39 -5.00
CA LEU A 69 2.39 17.43 -5.70
C LEU A 69 3.23 16.38 -6.46
N LEU A 70 4.30 16.79 -7.13
CA LEU A 70 5.22 15.87 -7.81
C LEU A 70 5.97 14.97 -6.80
N VAL A 71 6.39 15.51 -5.66
CA VAL A 71 7.04 14.70 -4.60
C VAL A 71 6.05 13.69 -4.00
N LEU A 72 4.81 14.09 -3.74
CA LEU A 72 3.78 13.21 -3.23
C LEU A 72 3.42 12.11 -4.24
N SER A 73 3.34 12.43 -5.53
CA SER A 73 3.11 11.42 -6.57
C SER A 73 4.30 10.47 -6.70
N LEU A 74 5.56 10.94 -6.56
CA LEU A 74 6.74 10.06 -6.50
C LEU A 74 6.64 9.07 -5.35
N VAL A 75 6.34 9.55 -4.14
CA VAL A 75 6.20 8.69 -2.97
C VAL A 75 5.07 7.69 -3.20
N TRP A 76 3.90 8.16 -3.63
CA TRP A 76 2.77 7.28 -3.91
C TRP A 76 3.11 6.16 -4.91
N LEU A 77 3.75 6.49 -6.04
CA LEU A 77 4.12 5.53 -7.08
C LEU A 77 5.21 4.54 -6.63
N ASN A 78 6.18 4.98 -5.81
CA ASN A 78 7.24 4.11 -5.31
C ASN A 78 6.75 3.18 -4.18
N PHE A 79 5.69 3.56 -3.47
CA PHE A 79 5.11 2.79 -2.37
C PHE A 79 3.82 2.06 -2.81
N SER A 80 3.90 1.34 -3.93
CA SER A 80 2.85 0.48 -4.52
C SER A 80 1.60 1.15 -5.10
N ALA A 81 1.52 2.49 -5.09
CA ALA A 81 0.40 3.23 -5.69
C ALA A 81 -0.99 2.79 -5.19
N VAL A 82 -1.11 2.44 -3.91
CA VAL A 82 -2.37 2.02 -3.29
C VAL A 82 -3.47 3.06 -3.55
N PRO A 83 -4.70 2.65 -3.94
CA PRO A 83 -5.24 1.28 -4.00
C PRO A 83 -5.15 0.58 -5.36
N LEU A 84 -4.34 1.06 -6.31
CA LEU A 84 -4.30 0.47 -7.67
C LEU A 84 -4.08 -1.05 -7.72
N PRO A 85 -3.22 -1.66 -6.87
CA PRO A 85 -3.04 -3.09 -6.88
C PRO A 85 -4.28 -3.91 -6.51
N LEU A 86 -5.28 -3.32 -5.82
CA LEU A 86 -6.56 -3.97 -5.53
C LEU A 86 -7.53 -3.95 -6.72
N LEU A 87 -7.30 -3.04 -7.67
CA LEU A 87 -8.18 -2.82 -8.83
C LEU A 87 -7.62 -3.44 -10.11
N ILE A 88 -6.32 -3.77 -10.12
CA ILE A 88 -5.59 -4.21 -11.31
C ILE A 88 -4.78 -5.46 -10.97
N ASP A 89 -5.29 -6.63 -11.37
CA ASP A 89 -4.67 -7.92 -11.08
C ASP A 89 -3.40 -8.18 -11.90
N SER A 90 -3.29 -7.55 -13.08
CA SER A 90 -2.14 -7.74 -13.97
C SER A 90 -0.99 -6.80 -13.61
N LEU A 91 0.16 -7.37 -13.25
CA LEU A 91 1.40 -6.62 -12.99
C LEU A 91 1.80 -5.73 -14.17
N LEU A 92 1.54 -6.17 -15.41
CA LEU A 92 1.84 -5.40 -16.61
C LEU A 92 0.88 -4.20 -16.74
N ALA A 93 -0.42 -4.42 -16.51
CA ALA A 93 -1.41 -3.33 -16.53
C ALA A 93 -1.16 -2.32 -15.40
N LEU A 94 -0.76 -2.79 -14.20
CA LEU A 94 -0.38 -1.94 -13.07
C LEU A 94 0.83 -1.07 -13.40
N GLY A 95 1.82 -1.63 -14.10
CA GLY A 95 2.97 -0.89 -14.62
C GLY A 95 2.56 0.23 -15.56
N PHE A 96 1.70 -0.06 -16.55
CA PHE A 96 1.19 0.96 -17.47
C PHE A 96 0.32 2.01 -16.77
N ALA A 97 -0.51 1.62 -15.80
CA ALA A 97 -1.29 2.55 -15.00
C ALA A 97 -0.39 3.51 -14.21
N SER A 98 0.67 2.99 -13.58
CA SER A 98 1.65 3.78 -12.84
C SER A 98 2.35 4.80 -13.75
N VAL A 99 2.78 4.37 -14.94
CA VAL A 99 3.38 5.24 -15.98
C VAL A 99 2.39 6.31 -16.44
N PHE A 100 1.13 5.93 -16.68
CA PHE A 100 0.08 6.86 -17.09
C PHE A 100 -0.12 7.97 -16.06
N PHE A 101 -0.21 7.62 -14.77
CA PHE A 101 -0.33 8.62 -13.71
C PHE A 101 0.92 9.49 -13.61
N GLN A 102 2.12 8.90 -13.65
CA GLN A 102 3.37 9.65 -13.59
C GLN A 102 3.47 10.70 -14.70
N LEU A 103 3.24 10.28 -15.95
CA LEU A 103 3.28 11.20 -17.10
C LEU A 103 2.14 12.22 -17.07
N SER A 104 0.96 11.85 -16.58
CA SER A 104 -0.14 12.79 -16.40
C SER A 104 0.23 13.91 -15.42
N PHE A 105 0.82 13.58 -14.27
CA PHE A 105 1.32 14.58 -13.33
C PHE A 105 2.42 15.46 -13.94
N ALA A 106 3.33 14.88 -14.74
CA ALA A 106 4.37 15.64 -15.43
C ALA A 106 3.77 16.63 -16.44
N VAL A 107 2.84 16.18 -17.27
CA VAL A 107 2.14 17.01 -18.26
C VAL A 107 1.35 18.13 -17.57
N LEU A 108 0.59 17.81 -16.52
CA LEU A 108 -0.14 18.80 -15.74
C LEU A 108 0.80 19.85 -15.12
N ALA A 109 1.96 19.43 -14.60
CA ALA A 109 2.98 20.36 -14.10
C ALA A 109 3.50 21.29 -15.21
N PHE A 110 3.84 20.75 -16.39
CA PHE A 110 4.28 21.57 -17.53
C PHE A 110 3.21 22.54 -18.03
N LEU A 111 1.94 22.11 -18.10
CA LEU A 111 0.81 22.97 -18.47
C LEU A 111 0.60 24.08 -17.44
N TRP A 112 0.70 23.74 -16.15
CA TRP A 112 0.61 24.70 -15.06
C TRP A 112 1.73 25.74 -15.11
N ILE A 113 2.98 25.30 -15.32
CA ILE A 113 4.14 26.19 -15.49
C ILE A 113 3.92 27.14 -16.66
N ARG A 114 3.48 26.61 -17.81
CA ARG A 114 3.18 27.42 -18.99
C ARG A 114 2.10 28.46 -18.70
N ARG A 115 1.06 28.10 -17.95
CA ARG A 115 0.00 29.02 -17.51
C ARG A 115 0.57 30.14 -16.63
N CYS A 116 1.43 29.82 -15.66
CA CYS A 116 2.09 30.79 -14.79
C CYS A 116 3.03 31.75 -15.54
N ASN A 117 3.68 31.27 -16.61
CA ASN A 117 4.53 32.10 -17.46
C ASN A 117 3.74 32.94 -18.50
N GLY A 118 2.41 33.05 -18.39
CA GLY A 118 1.59 33.79 -19.34
C GLY A 118 1.50 33.14 -20.73
N GLY A 119 1.62 31.81 -20.79
CA GLY A 119 1.51 31.03 -22.03
C GLY A 119 2.84 30.84 -22.78
N ARG A 120 3.95 31.38 -22.26
CA ARG A 120 5.28 31.33 -22.90
C ARG A 120 6.24 30.44 -22.09
N GLY A 121 6.91 29.50 -22.76
CA GLY A 121 7.92 28.65 -22.12
C GLY A 121 7.32 27.55 -21.21
N TRP A 122 8.11 26.50 -21.01
CA TRP A 122 7.71 25.27 -20.30
C TRP A 122 8.43 25.07 -18.97
N LEU A 123 9.35 25.97 -18.62
CA LEU A 123 10.16 25.91 -17.42
C LEU A 123 9.92 27.14 -16.56
N TRP A 124 10.09 27.01 -15.25
CA TRP A 124 10.00 28.13 -14.32
C TRP A 124 11.03 29.19 -14.66
N THR A 125 10.57 30.43 -14.80
CA THR A 125 11.39 31.62 -14.97
C THR A 125 11.39 32.45 -13.68
N ASP A 126 12.40 33.30 -13.50
CA ASP A 126 12.44 34.20 -12.33
C ASP A 126 11.24 35.14 -12.28
N SER A 127 10.65 35.49 -13.43
CA SER A 127 9.45 36.33 -13.49
C SER A 127 8.18 35.63 -13.00
N ALA A 128 8.11 34.30 -13.08
CA ALA A 128 7.00 33.50 -12.57
C ALA A 128 7.18 33.10 -11.10
N LEU A 129 8.41 33.04 -10.60
CA LEU A 129 8.76 32.74 -9.21
C LEU A 129 8.68 34.00 -8.32
N LYS A 130 7.51 34.65 -8.28
CA LYS A 130 7.24 35.82 -7.44
C LYS A 130 6.59 35.41 -6.11
N GLY A 131 7.38 34.76 -5.25
CA GLY A 131 6.95 34.45 -3.88
C GLY A 131 7.46 35.46 -2.84
N PRO A 132 6.90 35.45 -1.62
CA PRO A 132 7.37 36.29 -0.53
C PRO A 132 8.86 36.03 -0.21
N ALA A 133 9.54 37.03 0.35
CA ALA A 133 10.89 36.84 0.87
C ALA A 133 10.88 35.86 2.05
N LEU A 134 12.03 35.25 2.34
CA LEU A 134 12.19 34.36 3.50
C LEU A 134 11.79 35.12 4.78
N SER A 135 10.78 34.61 5.47
CA SER A 135 10.30 35.12 6.74
C SER A 135 10.15 33.95 7.68
N TRP A 136 10.75 34.04 8.86
CA TRP A 136 10.66 32.98 9.88
C TRP A 136 9.22 32.60 10.21
N LYS A 137 8.33 33.60 10.29
CA LYS A 137 6.89 33.39 10.52
C LYS A 137 6.24 32.59 9.39
N HIS A 138 6.62 32.86 8.14
CA HIS A 138 6.10 32.15 6.98
C HIS A 138 6.64 30.72 6.93
N SER A 139 7.94 30.52 7.14
CA SER A 139 8.54 29.18 7.19
C SER A 139 7.95 28.32 8.31
N MET A 140 7.73 28.88 9.51
CA MET A 140 7.03 28.18 10.59
C MET A 140 5.59 27.81 10.22
N ALA A 141 4.86 28.71 9.56
CA ALA A 141 3.49 28.43 9.11
C ALA A 141 3.45 27.32 8.05
N VAL A 142 4.39 27.31 7.10
CA VAL A 142 4.51 26.25 6.09
C VAL A 142 4.87 24.92 6.75
N VAL A 143 5.82 24.89 7.67
CA VAL A 143 6.18 23.68 8.42
C VAL A 143 4.98 23.17 9.21
N ALA A 144 4.29 24.03 9.95
CA ALA A 144 3.10 23.65 10.70
C ALA A 144 2.01 23.09 9.78
N GLY A 145 1.74 23.73 8.65
CA GLY A 145 0.80 23.23 7.64
C GLY A 145 1.21 21.87 7.07
N CYS A 146 2.49 21.70 6.71
CA CYS A 146 3.02 20.43 6.25
C CYS A 146 2.91 19.35 7.32
N VAL A 147 3.21 19.62 8.58
CA VAL A 147 3.09 18.62 9.67
C VAL A 147 1.64 18.24 9.89
N VAL A 148 0.75 19.23 10.01
CA VAL A 148 -0.69 19.01 10.25
C VAL A 148 -1.37 18.25 9.11
N VAL A 149 -0.89 18.39 7.87
CA VAL A 149 -1.46 17.69 6.71
C VAL A 149 -0.75 16.38 6.41
N LEU A 150 0.59 16.40 6.30
CA LEU A 150 1.37 15.25 5.84
C LEU A 150 1.49 14.15 6.90
N VAL A 151 1.50 14.47 8.20
CA VAL A 151 1.57 13.43 9.23
C VAL A 151 0.27 12.61 9.27
N PRO A 152 -0.93 13.21 9.39
CA PRO A 152 -2.16 12.42 9.33
C PRO A 152 -2.35 11.71 7.98
N ALA A 153 -2.02 12.37 6.86
CA ALA A 153 -2.08 11.73 5.54
C ALA A 153 -1.12 10.55 5.42
N GLY A 154 0.10 10.65 5.98
CA GLY A 154 1.07 9.57 6.02
C GLY A 154 0.63 8.41 6.89
N VAL A 155 0.03 8.67 8.05
CA VAL A 155 -0.56 7.63 8.91
C VAL A 155 -1.70 6.93 8.19
N LEU A 156 -2.64 7.67 7.61
CA LEU A 156 -3.76 7.10 6.86
C LEU A 156 -3.27 6.27 5.67
N TYR A 157 -2.28 6.79 4.93
CA TYR A 157 -1.67 6.06 3.83
C TYR A 157 -0.99 4.77 4.29
N GLY A 158 -0.26 4.81 5.42
CA GLY A 158 0.37 3.63 6.01
C GLY A 158 -0.64 2.56 6.42
N ILE A 159 -1.79 2.96 6.98
CA ILE A 159 -2.90 2.06 7.28
C ILE A 159 -3.42 1.43 5.98
N VAL A 160 -3.80 2.25 4.99
CA VAL A 160 -4.34 1.76 3.71
C VAL A 160 -3.35 0.85 2.98
N TYR A 161 -2.06 1.17 3.04
CA TYR A 161 -0.98 0.32 2.54
C TYR A 161 -0.91 -1.02 3.26
N ALA A 162 -0.90 -1.04 4.59
CA ALA A 162 -0.84 -2.26 5.37
C ALA A 162 -2.05 -3.17 5.11
N LEU A 163 -3.27 -2.61 5.09
CA LEU A 163 -4.50 -3.34 4.80
C LEU A 163 -4.48 -3.94 3.39
N THR A 164 -4.04 -3.17 2.40
CA THR A 164 -3.89 -3.63 1.01
C THR A 164 -2.85 -4.74 0.91
N ALA A 165 -1.71 -4.59 1.60
CA ALA A 165 -0.65 -5.60 1.61
C ALA A 165 -1.14 -6.92 2.21
N ILE A 166 -1.88 -6.88 3.33
CA ILE A 166 -2.47 -8.08 3.96
C ILE A 166 -3.47 -8.75 3.01
N GLN A 167 -4.34 -7.97 2.36
CA GLN A 167 -5.34 -8.52 1.45
C GLN A 167 -4.70 -9.20 0.23
N LEU A 168 -3.65 -8.60 -0.35
CA LEU A 168 -2.90 -9.19 -1.45
C LEU A 168 -2.08 -10.42 -1.01
N SER A 169 -1.42 -10.36 0.15
CA SER A 169 -0.62 -11.48 0.65
C SER A 169 -1.46 -12.70 1.01
N THR A 170 -2.68 -12.47 1.50
CA THR A 170 -3.66 -13.52 1.81
C THR A 170 -4.49 -13.92 0.59
N GLN A 171 -4.17 -13.45 -0.62
CA GLN A 171 -4.92 -13.74 -1.85
C GLN A 171 -6.43 -13.46 -1.71
N GLY A 172 -6.80 -12.47 -0.90
CA GLY A 172 -8.18 -12.11 -0.58
C GLY A 172 -8.89 -13.05 0.39
N PHE A 173 -8.18 -13.87 1.17
CA PHE A 173 -8.77 -14.60 2.31
C PHE A 173 -9.04 -13.69 3.50
N VAL A 174 -8.30 -12.59 3.63
CA VAL A 174 -8.61 -11.50 4.56
C VAL A 174 -8.93 -10.26 3.75
N SER A 175 -10.08 -9.64 3.99
CA SER A 175 -10.45 -8.37 3.37
C SER A 175 -10.88 -7.36 4.43
N PHE A 176 -10.65 -6.09 4.12
CA PHE A 176 -10.99 -4.96 4.98
C PHE A 176 -11.96 -4.05 4.26
N ASP A 177 -13.05 -3.67 4.93
CA ASP A 177 -13.99 -2.67 4.46
C ASP A 177 -14.30 -1.65 5.56
N LEU A 178 -15.28 -0.77 5.31
CA LEU A 178 -15.69 0.23 6.30
C LEU A 178 -16.48 -0.37 7.47
N LEU A 179 -16.94 -1.61 7.35
CA LEU A 179 -17.74 -2.32 8.35
C LEU A 179 -16.86 -3.21 9.24
N GLY A 180 -15.70 -3.66 8.76
CA GLY A 180 -14.72 -4.39 9.56
C GLY A 180 -13.79 -5.27 8.74
N VAL A 181 -13.42 -6.40 9.35
CA VAL A 181 -12.58 -7.44 8.75
C VAL A 181 -13.47 -8.60 8.35
N SER A 182 -13.33 -9.07 7.11
CA SER A 182 -14.03 -10.26 6.62
C SER A 182 -13.02 -11.36 6.28
N LEU A 183 -13.41 -12.59 6.56
CA LEU A 183 -12.65 -13.80 6.22
C LEU A 183 -13.38 -14.54 5.09
N ALA A 184 -12.65 -14.95 4.06
CA ALA A 184 -13.23 -15.67 2.95
C ALA A 184 -13.45 -17.15 3.28
N ASP A 185 -14.59 -17.66 2.83
CA ASP A 185 -14.93 -19.08 2.79
C ASP A 185 -15.12 -19.47 1.31
N ARG A 186 -14.21 -20.29 0.78
CA ARG A 186 -14.21 -20.70 -0.63
C ARG A 186 -14.50 -22.19 -0.74
N ARG A 187 -15.45 -22.54 -1.61
CA ARG A 187 -15.86 -23.92 -1.87
C ARG A 187 -15.52 -24.31 -3.29
N TYR A 188 -14.93 -25.49 -3.43
CA TYR A 188 -14.57 -26.10 -4.70
C TYR A 188 -15.18 -27.49 -4.76
N GLU A 189 -16.13 -27.67 -5.66
CA GLU A 189 -16.82 -28.95 -5.84
C GLU A 189 -16.28 -29.68 -7.07
N ARG A 190 -16.03 -30.97 -6.94
CA ARG A 190 -15.74 -31.87 -8.05
C ARG A 190 -16.39 -33.22 -7.80
N GLU A 191 -17.39 -33.55 -8.60
CA GLU A 191 -18.14 -34.80 -8.53
C GLU A 191 -18.78 -34.99 -7.14
N ASP A 192 -18.32 -35.96 -6.37
CA ASP A 192 -18.80 -36.33 -5.03
C ASP A 192 -17.94 -35.73 -3.90
N ARG A 193 -17.03 -34.81 -4.21
CA ARG A 193 -16.08 -34.22 -3.25
C ARG A 193 -16.17 -32.71 -3.22
N GLU A 194 -16.19 -32.15 -2.01
CA GLU A 194 -16.02 -30.73 -1.74
C GLU A 194 -14.64 -30.49 -1.10
N ILE A 195 -13.93 -29.47 -1.56
CA ILE A 195 -12.81 -28.87 -0.86
C ILE A 195 -13.25 -27.48 -0.42
N ARG A 196 -13.27 -27.25 0.90
CA ARG A 196 -13.61 -25.97 1.50
C ARG A 196 -12.38 -25.35 2.14
N LEU A 197 -12.07 -24.12 1.76
CA LEU A 197 -10.98 -23.32 2.32
C LEU A 197 -11.58 -22.18 3.12
N VAL A 198 -11.37 -22.22 4.43
CA VAL A 198 -11.89 -21.21 5.36
C VAL A 198 -10.72 -20.39 5.88
N GLY A 199 -10.74 -19.09 5.61
CA GLY A 199 -9.80 -18.16 6.21
C GLY A 199 -10.02 -18.09 7.71
N MET A 200 -8.94 -18.27 8.48
CA MET A 200 -8.95 -18.15 9.94
C MET A 200 -7.99 -17.04 10.37
N MET A 201 -8.33 -16.35 11.45
CA MET A 201 -7.48 -15.35 12.07
C MET A 201 -7.44 -15.59 13.58
N HIS A 202 -6.38 -15.15 14.26
CA HIS A 202 -6.20 -15.41 15.69
C HIS A 202 -7.11 -14.58 16.61
N ILE A 203 -7.92 -13.65 16.09
CA ILE A 203 -8.85 -12.82 16.86
C ILE A 203 -10.20 -12.72 16.16
N GLY A 204 -11.31 -12.96 16.85
CA GLY A 204 -12.64 -12.93 16.23
C GLY A 204 -13.75 -13.13 17.24
N GLU A 205 -14.98 -13.18 16.77
CA GLU A 205 -16.13 -13.53 17.62
C GLU A 205 -16.15 -15.05 17.86
N GLU A 206 -16.20 -15.49 19.12
CA GLU A 206 -16.27 -16.92 19.49
C GLU A 206 -17.43 -17.63 18.77
N ASP A 207 -18.61 -16.99 18.79
CA ASP A 207 -19.80 -17.52 18.12
C ASP A 207 -19.64 -17.65 16.61
N ASN A 208 -18.78 -16.84 15.98
CA ASN A 208 -18.50 -16.98 14.56
C ASN A 208 -17.64 -18.21 14.29
N TYR A 209 -16.61 -18.48 15.09
CA TYR A 209 -15.81 -19.70 14.96
C TYR A 209 -16.66 -20.96 15.17
N ARG A 210 -17.51 -20.98 16.19
CA ARG A 210 -18.42 -22.11 16.43
C ARG A 210 -19.36 -22.33 15.24
N ARG A 211 -19.97 -21.27 14.70
CA ARG A 211 -20.84 -21.35 13.51
C ARG A 211 -20.11 -21.86 12.28
N VAL A 212 -18.89 -21.39 12.04
CA VAL A 212 -18.06 -21.82 10.92
C VAL A 212 -17.75 -23.31 11.03
N VAL A 213 -17.29 -23.78 12.20
CA VAL A 213 -16.98 -25.20 12.44
C VAL A 213 -18.20 -26.08 12.25
N GLN A 214 -19.35 -25.70 12.83
CA GLN A 214 -20.61 -26.43 12.67
C GLN A 214 -21.10 -26.49 11.21
N SER A 215 -20.66 -25.57 10.36
CA SER A 215 -21.13 -25.51 8.97
C SER A 215 -20.48 -26.51 8.02
N PHE A 216 -19.45 -27.26 8.43
CA PHE A 216 -18.78 -28.27 7.60
C PHE A 216 -18.64 -29.64 8.26
N ILE A 217 -19.17 -29.82 9.48
CA ILE A 217 -19.06 -31.09 10.20
C ILE A 217 -20.05 -32.10 9.63
N GLU A 218 -19.49 -33.14 9.02
CA GLU A 218 -20.18 -34.34 8.55
C GLU A 218 -19.32 -35.57 8.88
N GLU A 219 -19.89 -36.78 8.82
CA GLU A 219 -19.14 -38.02 9.14
C GLU A 219 -17.95 -38.26 8.19
N SER A 220 -18.00 -37.74 6.97
CA SER A 220 -16.94 -37.89 5.95
C SER A 220 -16.02 -36.67 5.80
N THR A 221 -16.06 -35.71 6.73
CA THR A 221 -15.21 -34.51 6.65
C THR A 221 -13.80 -34.78 7.17
N ILE A 222 -12.78 -34.46 6.35
CA ILE A 222 -11.38 -34.41 6.77
C ILE A 222 -11.01 -32.94 6.96
N VAL A 223 -10.65 -32.56 8.19
CA VAL A 223 -10.22 -31.20 8.51
C VAL A 223 -8.69 -31.16 8.51
N LEU A 224 -8.12 -30.31 7.65
CA LEU A 224 -6.69 -30.00 7.63
C LEU A 224 -6.50 -28.58 8.15
N ALA A 225 -5.89 -28.44 9.32
CA ALA A 225 -5.54 -27.15 9.89
C ALA A 225 -4.10 -26.81 9.51
N GLU A 226 -3.91 -25.77 8.70
CA GLU A 226 -2.58 -25.19 8.48
C GLU A 226 -2.45 -23.94 9.35
N GLY A 227 -1.47 -23.95 10.26
CA GLY A 227 -1.18 -22.84 11.15
C GLY A 227 0.27 -22.90 11.64
N MET A 228 0.85 -21.75 11.95
CA MET A 228 2.15 -21.69 12.62
C MET A 228 1.92 -21.59 14.13
N THR A 229 2.12 -22.70 14.82
CA THR A 229 2.19 -22.73 16.30
C THR A 229 3.65 -22.77 16.71
N ASP A 230 4.04 -21.93 17.68
CA ASP A 230 5.41 -21.94 18.22
C ASP A 230 5.60 -23.06 19.26
N GLU A 231 5.40 -24.32 18.84
CA GLU A 231 5.55 -25.48 19.73
C GLU A 231 7.02 -25.68 20.18
N GLY A 232 7.97 -25.18 19.39
CA GLY A 232 9.40 -25.25 19.69
C GLY A 232 9.90 -24.18 20.66
N VAL A 233 9.06 -23.24 21.09
CA VAL A 233 9.44 -22.04 21.87
C VAL A 233 10.63 -21.33 21.21
N VAL A 234 10.55 -21.16 19.89
CA VAL A 234 11.55 -20.44 19.11
C VAL A 234 11.44 -18.95 19.38
N LEU A 235 10.25 -18.47 19.75
CA LEU A 235 10.03 -17.09 20.17
C LEU A 235 10.33 -16.95 21.66
N GLU A 236 11.22 -16.03 22.01
CA GLU A 236 11.54 -15.69 23.40
C GLU A 236 10.32 -15.17 24.18
N THR A 237 9.28 -14.70 23.48
CA THR A 237 8.03 -14.23 24.07
C THR A 237 6.85 -14.82 23.30
N PRO A 238 5.90 -15.52 23.98
CA PRO A 238 4.73 -16.06 23.31
C PRO A 238 3.87 -14.92 22.73
N LEU A 239 3.42 -15.08 21.49
CA LEU A 239 2.52 -14.14 20.83
C LEU A 239 1.11 -14.29 21.43
N SER A 240 0.77 -13.44 22.40
CA SER A 240 -0.59 -13.32 22.93
C SER A 240 -1.32 -12.16 22.27
N TYR A 241 -2.52 -12.42 21.75
CA TYR A 241 -3.41 -11.41 21.16
C TYR A 241 -4.55 -11.00 22.09
N GLU A 242 -4.63 -11.59 23.27
CA GLU A 242 -5.74 -11.45 24.23
C GLU A 242 -6.07 -9.99 24.55
N ARG A 243 -5.06 -9.18 24.89
CA ARG A 243 -5.28 -7.75 25.21
C ARG A 243 -5.81 -6.96 24.01
N PHE A 244 -5.30 -7.28 22.82
CA PHE A 244 -5.71 -6.60 21.61
C PHE A 244 -7.14 -7.00 21.21
N ALA A 245 -7.47 -8.29 21.32
CA ALA A 245 -8.81 -8.80 21.10
C ALA A 245 -9.82 -8.15 22.07
N ALA A 246 -9.50 -8.08 23.36
CA ALA A 246 -10.36 -7.49 24.38
C ALA A 246 -10.68 -6.00 24.13
N VAL A 247 -9.70 -5.22 23.66
CA VAL A 247 -9.91 -3.80 23.31
C VAL A 247 -10.90 -3.63 22.15
N LEU A 248 -10.95 -4.61 21.25
CA LEU A 248 -11.84 -4.64 20.10
C LEU A 248 -13.18 -5.33 20.38
N GLY A 249 -13.38 -5.85 21.60
CA GLY A 249 -14.57 -6.66 21.94
C GLY A 249 -14.58 -8.03 21.26
N LEU A 250 -13.41 -8.55 20.90
CA LEU A 250 -13.19 -9.85 20.26
C LEU A 250 -12.49 -10.82 21.23
N GLU A 251 -12.44 -12.09 20.86
CA GLU A 251 -11.72 -13.13 21.59
C GLU A 251 -10.54 -13.68 20.79
N GLN A 252 -9.52 -14.16 21.51
CA GLN A 252 -8.42 -14.90 20.87
C GLN A 252 -8.94 -16.29 20.45
N GLN A 253 -8.61 -16.69 19.22
CA GLN A 253 -8.97 -18.00 18.68
C GLN A 253 -8.39 -19.12 19.56
N ARG A 254 -9.25 -20.02 20.04
CA ARG A 254 -8.88 -21.29 20.67
C ARG A 254 -8.33 -22.29 19.65
N PHE A 255 -7.77 -23.41 20.10
CA PHE A 255 -7.33 -24.44 19.18
C PHE A 255 -8.53 -24.99 18.39
N LEU A 256 -8.32 -25.27 17.10
CA LEU A 256 -9.41 -25.79 16.25
C LEU A 256 -10.01 -27.08 16.82
N ALA A 257 -9.16 -27.91 17.46
CA ALA A 257 -9.55 -29.14 18.12
C ALA A 257 -10.62 -28.91 19.22
N ASP A 258 -10.55 -27.81 19.96
CA ASP A 258 -11.54 -27.47 21.00
C ASP A 258 -12.93 -27.27 20.38
N TYR A 259 -13.02 -26.54 19.28
CA TYR A 259 -14.28 -26.30 18.57
C TYR A 259 -14.84 -27.58 17.94
N LEU A 260 -13.96 -28.45 17.42
CA LEU A 260 -14.37 -29.73 16.86
C LEU A 260 -14.85 -30.67 17.96
N GLY A 261 -14.13 -30.76 19.09
CA GLY A 261 -14.55 -31.54 20.26
C GLY A 261 -15.91 -31.11 20.80
N GLU A 262 -16.16 -29.79 20.93
CA GLU A 262 -17.48 -29.25 21.27
C GLU A 262 -18.57 -29.71 20.30
N ALA A 263 -18.28 -29.76 19.00
CA ALA A 263 -19.25 -30.06 17.97
C ALA A 263 -19.53 -31.56 17.78
N TYR A 264 -18.53 -32.43 18.00
CA TYR A 264 -18.71 -33.88 18.03
C TYR A 264 -19.14 -34.41 19.42
N GLY A 265 -19.06 -33.58 20.47
CA GLY A 265 -19.32 -34.00 21.85
C GLY A 265 -18.21 -34.90 22.41
N GLU A 266 -16.98 -34.73 21.93
CA GLU A 266 -15.81 -35.55 22.25
C GLU A 266 -14.70 -34.71 22.90
N ASP A 267 -13.82 -35.35 23.67
CA ASP A 267 -12.63 -34.71 24.22
C ASP A 267 -11.50 -34.73 23.17
N PRO A 268 -11.05 -33.57 22.66
CA PRO A 268 -10.08 -33.49 21.58
C PRO A 268 -8.63 -33.77 22.02
N SER A 269 -8.36 -33.95 23.32
CA SER A 269 -6.99 -34.15 23.85
C SER A 269 -6.25 -35.37 23.30
N GLY A 270 -6.94 -36.33 22.69
CA GLY A 270 -6.36 -37.52 22.07
C GLY A 270 -6.18 -37.45 20.56
N TRP A 271 -6.54 -36.35 19.91
CA TRP A 271 -6.50 -36.25 18.45
C TRP A 271 -5.08 -35.99 17.94
N PRO A 272 -4.69 -36.57 16.80
CA PRO A 272 -3.41 -36.25 16.17
C PRO A 272 -3.42 -34.77 15.75
N VAL A 273 -2.49 -33.99 16.30
CA VAL A 273 -2.19 -32.60 15.90
C VAL A 273 -1.09 -32.63 14.84
#